data_AF-K1SWJ5-F1
#
_entry.id   AF-K1SWJ5-F1
#
_cell.length_a   1.000
_cell.length_b   1.000
_cell.length_c   1.000
_cell.angle_alpha   90.00
_cell.angle_beta   90.00
_cell.angle_gamma   90.00
#
_symmetry.space_group_name_H-M   'P 1'
#
loop_
_entity.id
_entity.type
_entity.pdbx_description
1 polymer ?
#
loop_
_entity_poly.entity_id
_entity_poly.type
_entity_poly.pdbx_seq_one_letter_code
_entity_poly.pdbx_strand_id
1 'polypeptide(L)'
;GFSVDLNSLPLDQRSNFGTITPMAAMFKSIGGVAFGFMLPILAGFIAMSIADRPGLAVGFVGGAIAANGTSGFLGALVAGFLAGYVVVLLKKICSKLPDSLEGTKPVLIYPLFGIFIVGVLMTYVVEPPIGALNTLINNGLNGLNGASAILLGALLGGMMSVDMGGPVNKAA
;
A
#
# COMPACT_ATOMS: atom_id res chain seq x y z
N GLY A 1 27.83 18.42 18.20
CA GLY A 1 28.04 18.14 16.77
C GLY A 1 26.78 17.50 16.21
N PHE A 2 26.63 17.43 14.88
CA PHE A 2 25.52 16.75 14.20
C PHE A 2 25.39 15.26 14.60
N SER A 3 26.45 14.70 15.19
CA SER A 3 26.54 13.35 15.74
C SER A 3 25.92 13.28 17.14
N VAL A 4 24.92 12.42 17.31
CA VAL A 4 24.35 12.07 18.61
C VAL A 4 25.10 10.84 19.15
N ASP A 5 25.80 10.98 20.27
CA ASP A 5 26.43 9.84 20.94
C ASP A 5 25.38 9.03 21.70
N LEU A 6 24.94 7.94 21.07
CA LEU A 6 24.00 6.97 21.62
C LEU A 6 24.39 6.45 23.00
N ASN A 7 25.67 6.40 23.35
CA ASN A 7 26.14 5.87 24.63
C ASN A 7 26.10 6.87 25.78
N SER A 8 26.02 8.15 25.45
CA SER A 8 25.92 9.25 26.42
C SER A 8 24.47 9.57 26.82
N LEU A 9 23.48 8.98 26.15
CA LEU A 9 22.07 9.30 26.34
C LEU A 9 21.38 8.39 27.36
N PRO A 10 20.45 8.95 28.17
CA PRO A 10 19.57 8.16 29.02
C PRO A 10 18.65 7.23 28.17
N LEU A 11 18.20 6.13 28.78
CA LEU A 11 17.52 5.01 28.09
C LEU A 11 16.23 5.42 27.35
N ASP A 12 15.55 6.46 27.84
CA ASP A 12 14.37 7.09 27.26
C ASP A 12 14.66 7.90 25.98
N GLN A 13 15.87 8.43 25.83
CA GLN A 13 16.30 9.09 24.59
C GLN A 13 16.87 8.12 23.55
N ARG A 14 17.43 6.98 23.99
CA ARG A 14 17.87 5.89 23.08
C ARG A 14 16.71 5.25 22.31
N SER A 15 15.53 5.13 22.92
CA SER A 15 14.32 4.65 22.24
C SER A 15 13.83 5.61 21.15
N ASN A 16 14.17 6.90 21.26
CA ASN A 16 13.87 7.95 20.29
C ASN A 16 14.95 8.09 19.20
N PHE A 17 15.77 7.06 18.99
CA PHE A 17 16.79 7.07 17.94
C PHE A 17 16.19 7.42 16.56
N GLY A 18 16.84 8.33 15.84
CA GLY A 18 16.34 8.91 14.59
C GLY A 18 15.35 10.08 14.74
N THR A 19 14.93 10.44 15.96
CA THR A 19 14.10 11.64 16.25
C THR A 19 14.67 12.52 17.36
N ILE A 20 15.87 12.22 17.83
CA ILE A 20 16.51 12.89 18.98
C ILE A 20 16.80 14.37 18.69
N THR A 21 17.18 14.68 17.46
CA THR A 21 17.34 16.07 17.01
C THR A 21 16.10 16.52 16.23
N PRO A 22 15.69 17.80 16.33
CA PRO A 22 14.57 18.33 15.56
C PRO A 22 14.71 18.11 14.05
N MET A 23 15.94 18.20 13.53
CA MET A 23 16.26 17.95 12.13
C MET A 23 16.04 16.47 11.75
N ALA A 24 16.50 15.52 12.56
CA ALA A 24 16.29 14.09 12.32
C ALA A 24 14.81 13.72 12.40
N ALA A 25 14.09 14.29 13.38
CA ALA A 25 12.65 14.12 13.51
C ALA A 25 11.89 14.64 12.28
N MET A 26 12.28 15.82 11.76
CA MET A 26 11.73 16.37 10.51
C MET A 26 11.95 15.42 9.34
N PHE A 27 13.19 14.94 9.11
CA PHE A 27 13.48 13.99 8.03
C PHE A 27 12.70 12.69 8.16
N LYS A 28 12.62 12.11 9.37
CA LYS A 28 11.85 10.89 9.62
C LYS A 28 10.35 11.09 9.35
N SER A 29 9.79 12.23 9.75
CA SER A 29 8.39 12.56 9.50
C SER A 29 8.08 12.69 8.01
N ILE A 30 8.92 13.41 7.26
CA ILE A 30 8.77 13.55 5.81
C ILE A 30 8.85 12.19 5.13
N GLY A 31 9.84 11.36 5.52
CA GLY A 31 9.97 9.99 5.03
C GLY A 31 8.73 9.16 5.32
N GLY A 32 8.20 9.21 6.54
CA GLY A 32 6.98 8.49 6.93
C GLY A 32 5.76 8.85 6.08
N VAL A 33 5.55 10.14 5.81
CA VAL A 33 4.48 10.60 4.91
C VAL A 33 4.70 10.07 3.49
N ALA A 34 5.92 10.16 2.96
CA ALA A 34 6.23 9.68 1.61
C ALA A 34 6.00 8.17 1.46
N PHE A 35 6.43 7.37 2.44
CA PHE A 35 6.18 5.93 2.45
C PHE A 35 4.69 5.60 2.58
N GLY A 36 3.92 6.38 3.33
CA GLY A 36 2.46 6.22 3.43
C GLY A 36 1.73 6.35 2.10
N PHE A 37 2.26 7.15 1.16
CA PHE A 37 1.70 7.29 -0.17
C PHE A 37 2.10 6.18 -1.15
N MET A 38 3.07 5.32 -0.82
CA MET A 38 3.59 4.32 -1.74
C MET A 38 2.50 3.38 -2.28
N LEU A 39 1.68 2.80 -1.40
CA LEU A 39 0.64 1.84 -1.78
C LEU A 39 -0.58 2.50 -2.44
N PRO A 40 -1.11 3.64 -1.93
CA PRO A 40 -2.10 4.42 -2.65
C PRO A 40 -1.65 4.76 -4.07
N ILE A 41 -0.44 5.30 -4.23
CA ILE A 41 0.10 5.69 -5.55
C ILE A 41 0.17 4.48 -6.48
N LEU A 42 0.76 3.37 -6.03
CA LEU A 42 0.85 2.14 -6.82
C LEU A 42 -0.53 1.69 -7.34
N ALA A 43 -1.50 1.54 -6.43
CA ALA A 43 -2.84 1.08 -6.78
C ALA A 43 -3.56 2.07 -7.70
N GLY A 44 -3.43 3.37 -7.46
CA GLY A 44 -4.01 4.43 -8.28
C GLY A 44 -3.49 4.43 -9.71
N PHE A 45 -2.19 4.27 -9.90
CA PHE A 45 -1.60 4.24 -11.25
C PHE A 45 -1.90 2.94 -12.00
N ILE A 46 -2.03 1.80 -11.31
CA ILE A 46 -2.54 0.56 -11.92
C ILE A 46 -4.01 0.74 -12.34
N ALA A 47 -4.84 1.32 -11.48
CA ALA A 47 -6.25 1.58 -11.83
C ALA A 47 -6.37 2.58 -12.99
N MET A 48 -5.50 3.60 -13.01
CA MET A 48 -5.44 4.59 -14.08
C MET A 48 -4.98 4.00 -15.41
N SER A 49 -4.04 3.05 -15.42
CA SER A 49 -3.61 2.42 -16.67
C SER A 49 -4.71 1.55 -17.31
N ILE A 50 -5.68 1.09 -16.53
CA ILE A 50 -6.82 0.28 -16.99
C ILE A 50 -8.03 1.16 -17.35
N ALA A 51 -8.32 2.17 -16.53
CA ALA A 51 -9.58 2.91 -16.59
C ALA A 51 -9.40 4.42 -16.81
N ASP A 52 -8.23 4.87 -17.24
CA ASP A 52 -7.85 6.28 -17.39
C ASP A 52 -7.97 7.07 -16.08
N ARG A 53 -8.01 8.40 -16.19
CA ARG A 53 -8.12 9.34 -15.06
C ARG A 53 -9.23 9.00 -14.04
N PRO A 54 -10.43 8.53 -14.42
CA PRO A 54 -11.45 8.20 -13.43
C PRO A 54 -11.10 7.04 -12.50
N GLY A 55 -10.19 6.14 -12.91
CA GLY A 55 -9.73 5.03 -12.08
C GLY A 55 -8.84 5.46 -10.92
N LEU A 56 -8.21 6.63 -11.02
CA LEU A 56 -7.17 7.08 -10.11
C LEU A 56 -7.68 7.27 -8.67
N ALA A 57 -8.81 7.96 -8.49
CA ALA A 57 -9.38 8.19 -7.16
C ALA A 57 -9.81 6.87 -6.49
N VAL A 58 -10.40 5.96 -7.26
CA VAL A 58 -10.86 4.66 -6.77
C VAL A 58 -9.66 3.78 -6.37
N GLY A 59 -8.62 3.74 -7.21
CA GLY A 59 -7.39 3.00 -6.93
C GLY A 59 -6.63 3.55 -5.73
N PHE A 60 -6.57 4.88 -5.54
CA PHE A 60 -5.97 5.50 -4.35
C PHE A 60 -6.66 5.05 -3.06
N VAL A 61 -8.00 5.03 -3.03
CA VAL A 61 -8.72 4.58 -1.84
C VAL A 61 -8.51 3.09 -1.60
N GLY A 62 -8.58 2.26 -2.65
CA GLY A 62 -8.29 0.83 -2.53
C GLY A 62 -6.88 0.53 -2.00
N GLY A 63 -5.87 1.25 -2.51
CA GLY A 63 -4.49 1.15 -2.04
C GLY A 63 -4.30 1.68 -0.63
N ALA A 64 -5.03 2.73 -0.24
CA ALA A 64 -5.03 3.24 1.14
C ALA A 64 -5.67 2.27 2.12
N ILE A 65 -6.75 1.58 1.74
CA ILE A 65 -7.34 0.51 2.55
C ILE A 65 -6.30 -0.59 2.77
N ALA A 66 -5.67 -1.08 1.70
CA ALA A 66 -4.62 -2.10 1.82
C ALA A 66 -3.43 -1.66 2.69
N ALA A 67 -3.07 -0.38 2.66
CA ALA A 67 -1.98 0.18 3.48
C ALA A 67 -2.30 0.28 4.96
N ASN A 68 -3.57 0.51 5.31
CA ASN A 68 -4.03 0.59 6.70
C ASN A 68 -4.53 -0.76 7.24
N GLY A 69 -4.81 -1.71 6.36
CA GLY A 69 -5.18 -3.08 6.70
C GLY A 69 -3.97 -4.02 6.81
N THR A 70 -4.26 -5.33 6.84
CA THR A 70 -3.24 -6.39 6.98
C THR A 70 -2.73 -6.92 5.64
N SER A 71 -3.34 -6.51 4.52
CA SER A 71 -3.04 -7.02 3.19
C SER A 71 -1.79 -6.38 2.57
N GLY A 72 -1.41 -5.17 2.98
CA GLY A 72 -0.16 -4.52 2.62
C GLY A 72 0.06 -4.39 1.11
N PHE A 73 1.28 -4.64 0.64
CA PHE A 73 1.64 -4.48 -0.77
C PHE A 73 0.83 -5.39 -1.71
N LEU A 74 0.61 -6.66 -1.33
CA LEU A 74 -0.21 -7.59 -2.11
C LEU A 74 -1.65 -7.10 -2.25
N GLY A 75 -2.22 -6.58 -1.15
CA GLY A 75 -3.55 -5.98 -1.16
C GLY A 75 -3.63 -4.78 -2.10
N ALA A 76 -2.61 -3.91 -2.10
CA ALA A 76 -2.57 -2.73 -2.97
C ALA A 76 -2.46 -3.10 -4.45
N LEU A 77 -1.72 -4.15 -4.79
CA LEU A 77 -1.66 -4.67 -6.16
C LEU A 77 -3.04 -5.13 -6.63
N VAL A 78 -3.71 -5.98 -5.83
CA VAL A 78 -5.07 -6.46 -6.13
C VAL A 78 -6.06 -5.31 -6.20
N ALA A 79 -5.97 -4.34 -5.27
CA ALA A 79 -6.82 -3.16 -5.23
C ALA A 79 -6.72 -2.33 -6.51
N GLY A 80 -5.51 -2.16 -7.07
CA GLY A 80 -5.29 -1.43 -8.31
C GLY A 80 -6.02 -2.06 -9.50
N PHE A 81 -5.90 -3.38 -9.68
CA PHE A 81 -6.62 -4.10 -10.74
C PHE A 81 -8.13 -4.07 -10.50
N LEU A 82 -8.57 -4.37 -9.27
CA LEU A 82 -9.99 -4.36 -8.89
C LEU A 82 -10.62 -2.98 -9.20
N ALA A 83 -9.97 -1.90 -8.77
CA ALA A 83 -10.44 -0.54 -9.01
C ALA A 83 -10.51 -0.19 -10.49
N GLY A 84 -9.49 -0.55 -11.27
CA GLY A 84 -9.50 -0.38 -12.72
C GLY A 84 -10.72 -1.04 -13.38
N TYR A 85 -10.94 -2.33 -13.10
CA TYR A 85 -12.05 -3.07 -13.71
C TYR A 85 -13.43 -2.62 -13.20
N VAL A 86 -13.57 -2.26 -11.93
CA VAL A 86 -14.81 -1.68 -11.38
C VAL A 86 -15.16 -0.38 -12.10
N VAL A 87 -14.17 0.49 -12.35
CA VAL A 87 -14.41 1.76 -13.04
C VAL A 87 -14.75 1.53 -14.52
N VAL A 88 -14.11 0.57 -15.19
CA VAL A 88 -14.48 0.16 -16.56
C VAL A 88 -15.93 -0.34 -16.61
N LEU A 89 -16.34 -1.15 -15.63
CA LEU A 89 -17.72 -1.63 -15.51
C LEU A 89 -18.69 -0.45 -15.30
N LEU A 90 -18.36 0.50 -14.43
CA LEU A 90 -19.15 1.71 -14.21
C LEU A 90 -19.27 2.56 -15.47
N LYS A 91 -18.18 2.77 -16.22
CA LYS A 91 -18.21 3.46 -17.52
C LYS A 91 -19.20 2.78 -18.48
N LYS A 92 -19.20 1.44 -18.52
CA LYS A 92 -20.10 0.67 -19.38
C LYS A 92 -21.57 0.78 -18.96
N ILE A 93 -21.85 0.70 -17.66
CA ILE A 93 -23.21 0.82 -17.12
C ILE A 93 -23.76 2.25 -17.32
N CYS A 94 -22.93 3.26 -17.07
CA CYS A 94 -23.28 4.68 -17.19
C CYS A 94 -23.23 5.22 -18.63
N SER A 95 -22.90 4.40 -19.62
CA SER A 95 -22.86 4.81 -21.04
C SER A 95 -24.23 5.26 -21.57
N LYS A 96 -25.33 4.80 -20.97
CA LYS A 96 -26.71 5.16 -21.34
C LYS A 96 -27.26 6.42 -20.64
N LEU A 97 -26.47 7.08 -19.80
CA LEU A 97 -26.91 8.28 -19.09
C LEU A 97 -26.95 9.51 -20.01
N PRO A 98 -27.93 10.40 -19.83
CA PRO A 98 -28.14 11.58 -20.67
C PRO A 98 -26.93 12.52 -20.72
N ASP A 99 -26.80 13.24 -21.83
CA ASP A 99 -25.63 14.08 -22.17
C ASP A 99 -25.33 15.16 -21.12
N SER A 100 -26.36 15.64 -20.41
CA SER A 100 -26.23 16.59 -19.32
C SER A 100 -25.33 16.11 -18.16
N LEU A 101 -25.05 14.81 -18.08
CA LEU A 101 -24.21 14.21 -17.03
C LEU A 101 -22.79 13.88 -17.49
N GLU A 102 -22.41 14.11 -18.74
CA GLU A 102 -21.07 13.70 -19.25
C GLU A 102 -19.90 14.27 -18.46
N GLY A 103 -19.97 15.54 -18.03
CA GLY A 103 -18.94 16.15 -17.19
C GLY A 103 -18.93 15.63 -15.75
N THR A 104 -20.09 15.31 -15.20
CA THR A 104 -20.24 14.85 -13.80
C THR A 104 -19.86 13.38 -13.63
N LYS A 105 -19.96 12.58 -14.70
CA LYS A 105 -19.61 11.15 -14.73
C LYS A 105 -18.20 10.86 -14.17
N PRO A 106 -17.11 11.41 -14.75
CA PRO A 106 -15.75 11.12 -14.30
C PRO A 106 -15.33 11.82 -12.99
N VAL A 107 -15.99 12.92 -12.63
CA VAL A 107 -15.62 13.72 -11.45
C VAL A 107 -16.33 13.22 -10.19
N LEU A 108 -17.58 12.78 -10.30
CA LEU A 108 -18.42 12.43 -9.16
C LEU A 108 -18.93 10.99 -9.24
N ILE A 109 -19.56 10.60 -10.35
CA ILE A 109 -20.29 9.32 -10.43
C ILE A 109 -19.32 8.14 -10.32
N TYR A 110 -18.28 8.10 -11.17
CA TYR A 110 -17.31 7.00 -11.14
C TYR A 110 -16.52 6.94 -9.83
N PRO A 111 -16.02 8.07 -9.28
CA PRO A 111 -15.37 8.05 -7.98
C PRO A 111 -16.30 7.62 -6.85
N LEU A 112 -17.53 8.15 -6.76
CA LEU A 112 -18.45 7.84 -5.66
C LEU A 112 -18.81 6.35 -5.61
N PHE A 113 -19.33 5.82 -6.72
CA PHE A 113 -19.74 4.42 -6.77
C PHE A 113 -18.53 3.47 -6.82
N GLY A 114 -17.46 3.87 -7.50
CA GLY A 114 -16.23 3.09 -7.57
C GLY A 114 -15.58 2.95 -6.20
N ILE A 115 -15.41 4.04 -5.45
CA ILE A 115 -14.87 4.01 -4.08
C ILE A 115 -15.76 3.18 -3.17
N PHE A 116 -17.09 3.33 -3.26
CA PHE A 116 -18.00 2.53 -2.45
C PHE A 116 -17.85 1.03 -2.73
N ILE A 117 -17.91 0.63 -4.00
CA ILE A 117 -17.81 -0.78 -4.40
C ILE A 117 -16.44 -1.35 -4.02
N VAL A 118 -15.36 -0.65 -4.38
CA VAL A 118 -13.99 -1.10 -4.07
C VAL A 118 -13.74 -1.11 -2.57
N GLY A 119 -14.23 -0.13 -1.83
CA GLY A 119 -14.11 -0.10 -0.37
C GLY A 119 -14.76 -1.31 0.28
N VAL A 120 -16.02 -1.61 -0.08
CA VAL A 120 -16.73 -2.79 0.42
C VAL A 120 -16.02 -4.09 0.03
N LEU A 121 -15.64 -4.24 -1.24
CA LEU A 121 -14.96 -5.45 -1.71
C LEU A 121 -13.58 -5.63 -1.07
N MET A 122 -12.81 -4.55 -0.93
CA MET A 122 -11.51 -4.61 -0.28
C MET A 122 -11.66 -5.07 1.17
N THR A 123 -12.52 -4.41 1.95
CA THR A 123 -12.68 -4.71 3.37
C THR A 123 -13.23 -6.10 3.65
N TYR A 124 -14.24 -6.55 2.90
CA TYR A 124 -14.93 -7.80 3.24
C TYR A 124 -14.50 -9.01 2.42
N VAL A 125 -13.92 -8.81 1.24
CA VAL A 125 -13.61 -9.92 0.31
C VAL A 125 -12.11 -10.09 0.10
N VAL A 126 -11.35 -8.99 -0.05
CA VAL A 126 -9.92 -9.07 -0.40
C VAL A 126 -9.02 -9.08 0.83
N GLU A 127 -9.29 -8.23 1.82
CA GLU A 127 -8.46 -8.12 3.02
C GLU A 127 -8.39 -9.43 3.83
N PRO A 128 -9.49 -10.16 4.08
CA PRO A 128 -9.41 -11.39 4.85
C PRO A 128 -8.46 -12.44 4.24
N PRO A 129 -8.56 -12.83 2.96
CA PRO A 129 -7.66 -13.83 2.38
C PRO A 129 -6.24 -13.28 2.15
N ILE A 130 -6.09 -12.07 1.60
CA ILE A 130 -4.77 -11.52 1.29
C ILE A 130 -4.02 -11.13 2.56
N GLY A 131 -4.72 -10.60 3.56
CA GLY A 131 -4.18 -10.30 4.89
C GLY A 131 -3.75 -11.55 5.65
N ALA A 132 -4.51 -12.65 5.54
CA ALA A 132 -4.10 -13.94 6.10
C ALA A 132 -2.82 -14.46 5.45
N LEU A 133 -2.70 -14.38 4.12
CA LEU A 133 -1.47 -14.74 3.41
C LEU A 133 -0.29 -13.88 3.84
N ASN A 134 -0.48 -12.56 3.94
CA ASN A 134 0.57 -11.64 4.36
C ASN A 134 1.02 -11.94 5.81
N THR A 135 0.08 -12.19 6.71
CA THR A 135 0.37 -12.57 8.10
C THR A 135 1.07 -13.92 8.20
N LEU A 136 0.71 -14.90 7.36
CA LEU A 136 1.38 -16.20 7.29
C LEU A 136 2.85 -16.05 6.90
N ILE A 137 3.13 -15.26 5.87
CA ILE A 137 4.50 -14.98 5.39
C ILE A 137 5.30 -14.30 6.51
N ASN A 138 4.75 -13.26 7.12
CA ASN A 138 5.39 -12.55 8.24
C ASN A 138 5.68 -13.47 9.43
N ASN A 139 4.73 -14.32 9.81
CA ASN A 139 4.92 -15.27 10.92
C ASN A 139 5.99 -16.31 10.60
N GLY A 140 6.03 -16.80 9.36
CA GLY A 140 7.09 -17.71 8.89
C GLY A 140 8.47 -17.08 8.98
N LEU A 141 8.60 -15.83 8.55
CA LEU A 141 9.86 -15.06 8.62
C LEU A 141 10.27 -14.75 10.07
N ASN A 142 9.32 -14.34 10.91
CA ASN A 142 9.58 -14.09 12.33
C ASN A 142 10.03 -15.36 13.07
N GLY A 143 9.51 -16.53 12.68
CA GLY A 143 9.97 -17.83 13.21
C GLY A 143 11.42 -18.16 12.86
N LEU A 144 11.94 -17.63 11.76
CA LEU A 144 13.33 -17.82 11.32
C LEU A 144 14.32 -16.84 11.97
N ASN A 145 13.81 -15.72 12.53
CA ASN A 145 14.62 -14.66 13.15
C ASN A 145 15.40 -15.13 14.39
N GLY A 146 14.96 -16.22 15.04
CA GLY A 146 15.67 -16.84 16.18
C GLY A 146 16.45 -18.12 15.86
N ALA A 147 16.20 -18.77 14.72
CA ALA A 147 16.75 -20.10 14.41
C ALA A 147 18.06 -20.05 13.59
N SER A 148 18.22 -19.12 12.65
CA SER A 148 19.49 -18.87 11.95
C SER A 148 19.40 -17.61 11.07
N ALA A 149 20.08 -16.53 11.49
CA ALA A 149 20.19 -15.28 10.73
C ALA A 149 20.80 -15.48 9.32
N ILE A 150 21.60 -16.54 9.14
CA ILE A 150 22.20 -16.91 7.84
C ILE A 150 21.13 -17.47 6.89
N LEU A 151 20.24 -18.33 7.38
CA LEU A 151 19.13 -18.88 6.60
C LEU A 151 18.10 -17.80 6.25
N LEU A 152 17.80 -16.92 7.21
CA LEU A 152 16.92 -15.77 6.96
C LEU A 152 17.54 -14.82 5.92
N GLY A 153 18.84 -14.52 6.04
CA GLY A 153 19.56 -13.70 5.06
C GLY A 153 19.60 -14.32 3.66
N ALA A 154 19.80 -15.64 3.56
CA ALA A 154 19.78 -16.36 2.28
C ALA A 154 18.38 -16.40 1.66
N LEU A 155 17.33 -16.59 2.47
CA LEU A 155 15.94 -16.58 2.01
C LEU A 155 15.51 -15.18 1.54
N LEU A 156 15.76 -14.14 2.34
CA LEU A 156 15.46 -12.75 1.99
C LEU A 156 16.25 -12.32 0.74
N GLY A 157 17.55 -12.64 0.67
CA GLY A 157 18.37 -12.39 -0.52
C GLY A 157 17.86 -13.15 -1.75
N GLY A 158 17.39 -14.38 -1.56
CA GLY A 158 16.71 -15.19 -2.58
C GLY A 158 15.45 -14.51 -3.11
N MET A 159 14.54 -14.08 -2.23
CA MET A 159 13.30 -13.40 -2.63
C MET A 159 13.58 -12.06 -3.32
N MET A 160 14.60 -11.31 -2.87
CA MET A 160 15.07 -10.11 -3.56
C MET A 160 15.60 -10.42 -4.98
N SER A 161 16.25 -11.56 -5.18
CA SER A 161 16.80 -11.96 -6.48
C SER A 161 15.76 -12.46 -7.47
N VAL A 162 14.68 -13.09 -6.99
CA VAL A 162 13.61 -13.68 -7.83
C VAL A 162 12.82 -12.63 -8.58
N ASP A 163 12.50 -11.52 -7.93
CA ASP A 163 11.57 -10.50 -8.47
C ASP A 163 12.20 -9.10 -8.49
N MET A 164 13.51 -9.00 -8.25
CA MET A 164 14.29 -7.73 -8.18
C MET A 164 13.60 -6.61 -7.37
N GLY A 165 12.89 -6.98 -6.30
CA GLY A 165 12.11 -6.04 -5.47
C GLY A 165 10.63 -5.91 -5.81
N GLY A 166 10.07 -6.77 -6.67
CA GLY A 166 8.66 -6.84 -7.02
C GLY A 166 7.74 -7.49 -5.95
N PRO A 167 6.50 -7.87 -6.32
CA PRO A 167 5.48 -8.40 -5.41
C PRO A 167 5.94 -9.49 -4.45
N VAL A 168 6.80 -10.41 -4.88
CA VAL A 168 7.27 -11.52 -4.03
C VAL A 168 8.15 -11.00 -2.90
N ASN A 169 9.00 -10.01 -3.19
CA ASN A 169 9.91 -9.42 -2.21
C ASN A 169 9.23 -8.41 -1.27
N LYS A 170 8.11 -7.81 -1.68
CA LYS A 170 7.34 -6.84 -0.86
C LYS A 170 6.18 -7.46 -0.07
N ALA A 171 5.97 -8.76 -0.24
CA ALA A 171 5.06 -9.57 0.56
C ALA A 171 5.74 -10.17 1.82
N ALA A 172 7.07 -10.20 1.82
CA ALA A 172 7.92 -10.67 2.90
C ALA A 172 8.34 -9.54 3.84
#